data_AF-I0IQU5-F1
#
_entry.id   AF-I0IQU5-F1
#
_cell.length_a   1.000
_cell.length_b   1.000
_cell.length_c   1.000
_cell.angle_alpha   90.00
_cell.angle_beta   90.00
_cell.angle_gamma   90.00
#
_symmetry.space_group_name_H-M   'P 1'
#
loop_
_entity.id
_entity.type
_entity.pdbx_description
1 polymer ?
#
loop_
_entity_poly.entity_id
_entity_poly.type
_entity_poly.pdbx_seq_one_letter_code
_entity_poly.pdbx_strand_id
1 'polypeptide(L)'
;MSPPLSKKLKILFLSVGLIFLGTVLALEFQASSPKGKLEGGTLQKAEKSLDTRMGEKIHALNMTLKDQDHLPRDLFVSHEVRYEGQVFQATVDSEWATLPKRIKGQILKTILENYRNSRQQRMKETGEPTIIFLEGEKKVAVHTVLEDIIH
;
A
#
# COMPACT_ATOMS: atom_id res chain seq x y z
N MET A 1 38.66 -38.74 -33.99
CA MET A 1 39.44 -37.84 -33.12
C MET A 1 39.21 -36.41 -33.59
N SER A 2 38.46 -35.60 -32.85
CA SER A 2 38.10 -34.24 -33.25
C SER A 2 39.21 -33.25 -32.83
N PRO A 3 39.68 -32.37 -33.73
CA PRO A 3 40.77 -31.45 -33.43
C PRO A 3 40.36 -30.41 -32.36
N PRO A 4 41.26 -30.01 -31.46
CA PRO A 4 40.94 -29.05 -30.40
C PRO A 4 40.75 -27.64 -30.99
N LEU A 5 39.57 -27.07 -30.77
CA LEU A 5 39.23 -25.70 -31.12
C LEU A 5 40.24 -24.69 -30.54
N SER A 6 40.75 -23.80 -31.41
CA SER A 6 41.74 -22.78 -31.05
C SER A 6 41.21 -21.85 -29.95
N LYS A 7 42.09 -21.40 -29.06
CA LYS A 7 41.73 -20.52 -27.92
C LYS A 7 40.94 -19.28 -28.36
N LYS A 8 41.21 -18.75 -29.55
CA LYS A 8 40.49 -17.59 -30.11
C LYS A 8 39.03 -17.90 -30.43
N LEU A 9 38.73 -19.11 -30.92
CA LEU A 9 37.35 -19.51 -31.18
C LEU A 9 36.57 -19.73 -29.88
N LYS A 10 37.20 -20.30 -28.84
CA LYS A 10 36.59 -20.46 -27.51
C LYS A 10 36.22 -19.12 -26.87
N ILE A 11 37.08 -18.11 -27.01
CA ILE A 11 36.81 -16.75 -26.51
C ILE A 11 35.65 -16.10 -27.27
N LEU A 12 35.57 -16.32 -28.59
CA LEU A 12 34.47 -15.81 -29.42
C LEU A 12 33.12 -16.43 -29.03
N PHE A 13 33.08 -17.74 -28.74
CA PHE A 13 31.87 -18.40 -28.24
C PHE A 13 31.50 -17.94 -26.82
N LEU A 14 32.48 -17.68 -25.96
CA LEU A 14 32.24 -17.16 -24.61
C LEU A 14 31.63 -15.76 -24.65
N SER A 15 32.13 -14.87 -25.51
CA SER A 15 31.63 -13.50 -25.62
C SER A 15 30.25 -13.42 -26.27
N VAL A 16 29.98 -14.22 -27.30
CA VAL A 16 28.63 -14.32 -27.91
C VAL A 16 27.64 -14.93 -26.91
N GLY A 17 28.05 -15.94 -26.14
CA GLY A 17 27.22 -16.54 -25.08
C GLY A 17 26.90 -15.56 -23.94
N LEU A 18 27.86 -14.72 -23.52
CA LEU A 18 27.65 -13.68 -22.51
C LEU A 18 26.71 -12.56 -22.97
N ILE A 19 26.80 -12.15 -24.24
CA ILE A 19 25.88 -11.16 -24.82
C ILE A 19 24.47 -11.75 -24.91
N PHE A 20 24.33 -13.02 -25.34
CA PHE A 20 23.03 -13.68 -25.43
C PHE A 20 22.39 -13.92 -24.05
N LEU A 21 23.18 -14.30 -23.04
CA LEU A 21 22.70 -14.42 -21.67
C LEU A 21 22.31 -13.06 -21.10
N GLY A 22 23.08 -12.01 -21.40
CA GLY A 22 22.78 -10.64 -21.00
C GLY A 22 21.51 -10.08 -21.65
N THR A 23 21.24 -10.37 -22.93
CA THR A 23 20.00 -9.94 -23.59
C THR A 23 18.79 -10.74 -23.13
N VAL A 24 18.91 -12.04 -22.86
CA VAL A 24 17.83 -12.85 -22.27
C VAL A 24 17.54 -12.38 -20.84
N LEU A 25 18.56 -12.15 -20.01
CA LEU A 25 18.38 -11.59 -18.66
C LEU A 25 17.80 -10.18 -18.71
N ALA A 26 18.17 -9.32 -19.65
CA ALA A 26 17.57 -7.99 -19.81
C ALA A 26 16.13 -8.05 -20.33
N LEU A 27 15.79 -9.02 -21.18
CA LEU A 27 14.42 -9.28 -21.64
C LEU A 27 13.55 -9.86 -20.52
N GLU A 28 14.07 -10.78 -19.72
CA GLU A 28 13.39 -11.30 -18.52
C GLU A 28 13.27 -10.20 -17.47
N PHE A 29 14.28 -9.37 -17.23
CA PHE A 29 14.17 -8.22 -16.33
C PHE A 29 13.21 -7.14 -16.87
N GLN A 30 13.02 -7.01 -18.19
CA GLN A 30 11.97 -6.15 -18.78
C GLN A 30 10.59 -6.81 -18.85
N ALA A 31 10.51 -8.13 -18.76
CA ALA A 31 9.26 -8.89 -18.67
C ALA A 31 8.80 -9.05 -17.20
N SER A 32 9.74 -9.03 -16.24
CA SER A 32 9.53 -9.05 -14.80
C SER A 32 9.61 -7.66 -14.16
N SER A 33 10.15 -6.65 -14.86
CA SER A 33 9.83 -5.26 -14.57
C SER A 33 8.40 -5.05 -15.05
N PRO A 34 7.49 -4.54 -14.20
CA PRO A 34 6.17 -4.21 -14.67
C PRO A 34 6.31 -3.17 -15.78
N LYS A 35 6.10 -3.60 -17.03
CA LYS A 35 5.70 -2.73 -18.14
C LYS A 35 4.31 -2.19 -17.81
N GLY A 36 4.25 -1.32 -16.83
CA GLY A 36 3.23 -0.31 -16.69
C GLY A 36 3.93 1.01 -16.96
N LYS A 37 3.89 1.47 -18.21
CA LYS A 37 3.67 2.90 -18.41
C LYS A 37 2.31 3.17 -17.76
N LEU A 38 2.30 3.37 -16.43
CA LEU A 38 1.22 4.06 -15.79
C LEU A 38 1.36 5.47 -16.31
N GLU A 39 0.57 5.77 -17.34
CA GLU A 39 0.16 7.13 -17.64
C GLU A 39 -0.05 7.82 -16.29
N GLY A 40 0.70 8.88 -15.94
CA GLY A 40 0.60 9.51 -14.62
C GLY A 40 -0.85 9.90 -14.24
N GLY A 41 -1.72 10.05 -15.24
CA GLY A 41 -3.16 10.24 -15.04
C GLY A 41 -3.95 9.01 -14.59
N THR A 42 -3.44 7.77 -14.70
CA THR A 42 -4.13 6.55 -14.27
C THR A 42 -3.92 6.27 -12.79
N LEU A 43 -2.67 6.31 -12.31
CA LEU A 43 -2.34 6.12 -10.90
C LEU A 43 -2.93 7.24 -10.04
N GLN A 44 -2.72 8.50 -10.43
CA GLN A 44 -3.24 9.65 -9.68
C GLN A 44 -4.78 9.65 -9.62
N LYS A 45 -5.47 9.21 -10.69
CA LYS A 45 -6.93 9.02 -10.66
C LYS A 45 -7.34 7.87 -9.75
N ALA A 46 -6.60 6.77 -9.74
CA ALA A 46 -6.87 5.63 -8.86
C ALA A 46 -6.69 6.01 -7.38
N GLU A 47 -5.62 6.72 -7.03
CA GLU A 47 -5.39 7.26 -5.69
C GLU A 47 -6.50 8.21 -5.27
N LYS A 48 -6.87 9.18 -6.12
CA LYS A 48 -7.96 10.11 -5.82
C LYS A 48 -9.29 9.39 -5.63
N SER A 49 -9.56 8.37 -6.43
CA SER A 49 -10.76 7.53 -6.29
C SER A 49 -10.75 6.71 -4.99
N LEU A 50 -9.58 6.21 -4.59
CA LEU A 50 -9.39 5.51 -3.32
C LEU A 50 -9.60 6.45 -2.14
N ASP A 51 -9.00 7.64 -2.17
CA ASP A 51 -9.12 8.67 -1.15
C ASP A 51 -10.59 9.12 -0.98
N THR A 52 -11.27 9.41 -2.09
CA THR A 52 -12.70 9.79 -2.08
C THR A 52 -13.54 8.69 -1.44
N ARG A 53 -13.32 7.43 -1.84
CA ARG A 53 -14.06 6.29 -1.29
C ARG A 53 -13.80 6.11 0.20
N MET A 54 -12.57 6.32 0.64
CA MET A 54 -12.24 6.25 2.05
C MET A 54 -12.89 7.38 2.84
N GLY A 55 -12.94 8.59 2.29
CA GLY A 55 -13.68 9.70 2.88
C GLY A 55 -15.15 9.36 3.14
N GLU A 56 -15.83 8.76 2.17
CA GLU A 56 -17.23 8.29 2.34
C GLU A 56 -17.36 7.25 3.47
N LYS A 57 -16.42 6.31 3.56
CA LYS A 57 -16.43 5.25 4.58
C LYS A 57 -16.11 5.81 5.98
N ILE A 58 -15.19 6.76 6.07
CA ILE A 58 -14.87 7.47 7.32
C ILE A 58 -16.07 8.28 7.78
N HIS A 59 -16.74 8.99 6.87
CA HIS A 59 -17.95 9.73 7.20
C HIS A 59 -19.04 8.81 7.76
N ALA A 60 -19.30 7.67 7.10
CA ALA A 60 -20.26 6.68 7.61
C ALA A 60 -19.86 6.09 8.98
N LEU A 61 -18.56 5.85 9.20
CA LEU A 61 -18.06 5.38 10.48
C LEU A 61 -18.25 6.43 11.58
N ASN A 62 -17.94 7.69 11.32
CA ASN A 62 -18.20 8.79 12.25
C ASN A 62 -19.68 8.89 12.63
N MET A 63 -20.60 8.77 11.67
CA MET A 63 -22.04 8.75 11.95
C MET A 63 -22.42 7.57 12.85
N THR A 64 -21.90 6.38 12.57
CA THR A 64 -22.14 5.18 13.39
C THR A 64 -21.64 5.37 14.84
N LEU A 65 -20.45 5.95 14.98
CA LEU A 65 -19.82 6.21 16.29
C LEU A 65 -20.58 7.27 17.11
N LYS A 66 -21.18 8.27 16.45
CA LYS A 66 -22.07 9.24 17.11
C LYS A 66 -23.37 8.59 17.56
N ASP A 67 -23.98 7.78 16.70
CA ASP A 67 -25.29 7.18 16.95
C ASP A 67 -25.24 6.06 17.99
N GLN A 68 -24.25 5.16 17.91
CA GLN A 68 -24.16 3.95 18.73
C GLN A 68 -23.27 4.12 19.96
N ASP A 69 -22.16 4.85 19.83
CA ASP A 69 -21.17 5.02 20.90
C ASP A 69 -21.26 6.41 21.57
N HIS A 70 -22.25 7.23 21.17
CA HIS A 70 -22.55 8.56 21.73
C HIS A 70 -21.36 9.52 21.74
N LEU A 71 -20.47 9.41 20.75
CA LEU A 71 -19.39 10.37 20.59
C LEU A 71 -19.95 11.78 20.32
N PRO A 72 -19.47 12.82 21.03
CA PRO A 72 -20.05 14.16 20.96
C PRO A 72 -19.78 14.87 19.62
N ARG A 73 -18.81 14.39 18.84
CA ARG A 73 -18.34 14.96 17.58
C ARG A 73 -17.70 13.89 16.71
N ASP A 74 -17.30 14.28 15.50
CA ASP A 74 -16.58 13.38 14.60
C ASP A 74 -15.25 12.96 15.22
N LEU A 75 -15.01 11.65 15.27
CA LEU A 75 -13.74 11.11 15.75
C LEU A 75 -12.65 11.35 14.71
N PHE A 76 -12.93 11.10 13.43
CA PHE A 76 -12.00 11.34 12.33
C PHE A 76 -12.24 12.73 11.74
N VAL A 77 -11.23 13.57 11.77
CA VAL A 77 -11.27 14.98 11.36
C VAL A 77 -10.82 15.16 9.91
N SER A 78 -9.80 14.41 9.51
CA SER A 78 -9.28 14.41 8.13
C SER A 78 -8.64 13.08 7.81
N HIS A 79 -8.45 12.81 6.51
CA HIS A 79 -7.74 11.65 6.03
C HIS A 79 -6.92 12.02 4.80
N GLU A 80 -5.90 11.21 4.53
CA GLU A 80 -5.12 11.28 3.31
C GLU A 80 -4.61 9.89 2.92
N VAL A 81 -4.61 9.64 1.60
CA VAL A 81 -3.91 8.52 0.99
C VAL A 81 -2.52 8.97 0.56
N ARG A 82 -1.48 8.20 0.92
CA ARG A 82 -0.08 8.53 0.65
C ARG A 82 0.66 7.35 0.03
N TYR A 83 1.82 7.66 -0.55
CA TYR A 83 2.79 6.69 -1.07
C TYR A 83 2.15 5.67 -2.02
N GLU A 84 1.54 6.14 -3.10
CA GLU A 84 0.98 5.25 -4.13
C GLU A 84 -0.10 4.34 -3.55
N GLY A 85 -0.89 4.84 -2.59
CA GLY A 85 -1.93 4.06 -1.93
C GLY A 85 -1.46 3.00 -0.94
N GLN A 86 -0.17 2.97 -0.58
CA GLN A 86 0.34 2.04 0.42
C GLN A 86 0.00 2.45 1.85
N VAL A 87 -0.23 3.75 2.10
CA VAL A 87 -0.49 4.28 3.43
C VAL A 87 -1.81 5.05 3.45
N PHE A 88 -2.70 4.65 4.36
CA PHE A 88 -3.83 5.47 4.78
C PHE A 88 -3.49 6.15 6.10
N GLN A 89 -3.57 7.48 6.11
CA GLN A 89 -3.35 8.28 7.31
C GLN A 89 -4.64 9.02 7.64
N ALA A 90 -5.03 9.03 8.92
CA ALA A 90 -6.19 9.78 9.38
C ALA A 90 -5.85 10.59 10.63
N THR A 91 -6.37 11.81 10.69
CA THR A 91 -6.32 12.65 11.88
C THR A 91 -7.55 12.36 12.73
N VAL A 92 -7.34 12.04 13.99
CA VAL A 92 -8.38 11.76 14.97
C VAL A 92 -8.44 12.86 16.03
N ASP A 93 -9.63 13.09 16.57
CA ASP A 93 -9.86 13.97 17.71
C ASP A 93 -9.32 13.34 19.01
N SER A 94 -9.11 14.18 20.01
CA SER A 94 -8.76 13.83 21.38
C SER A 94 -9.66 12.78 22.05
N GLU A 95 -10.91 12.65 21.59
CA GLU A 95 -11.79 11.55 22.04
C GLU A 95 -11.20 10.17 21.75
N TRP A 96 -10.25 10.03 20.82
CA TRP A 96 -9.54 8.76 20.62
C TRP A 96 -8.95 8.23 21.93
N ALA A 97 -8.36 9.09 22.76
CA ALA A 97 -7.74 8.66 24.01
C ALA A 97 -8.76 8.04 24.98
N THR A 98 -9.99 8.55 25.01
CA THR A 98 -11.06 8.17 25.94
C THR A 98 -11.76 6.86 25.54
N LEU A 99 -11.65 6.45 24.29
CA LEU A 99 -12.31 5.24 23.79
C LEU A 99 -11.79 3.95 24.46
N PRO A 100 -12.69 3.00 24.81
CA PRO A 100 -12.29 1.68 25.29
C PRO A 100 -11.41 0.93 24.29
N LYS A 101 -10.46 0.12 24.77
CA LYS A 101 -9.55 -0.69 23.93
C LYS A 101 -10.30 -1.55 22.90
N ARG A 102 -11.45 -2.11 23.29
CA ARG A 102 -12.32 -2.89 22.41
C ARG A 102 -12.81 -2.07 21.22
N ILE A 103 -13.30 -0.86 21.46
CA ILE A 103 -13.82 0.04 20.42
C ILE A 103 -12.67 0.49 19.50
N LYS A 104 -11.52 0.87 20.06
CA LYS A 104 -10.30 1.19 19.29
C LYS A 104 -9.90 0.05 18.35
N GLY A 105 -9.89 -1.19 18.85
CA GLY A 105 -9.60 -2.38 18.05
C GLY A 105 -10.60 -2.62 16.93
N GLN A 106 -11.90 -2.43 17.20
CA GLN A 106 -12.96 -2.53 16.19
C GLN A 106 -12.83 -1.45 15.11
N ILE A 107 -12.54 -0.21 15.49
CA ILE A 107 -12.32 0.90 14.56
C ILE A 107 -11.11 0.60 13.66
N LEU A 108 -9.97 0.23 14.25
CA LEU A 108 -8.75 -0.06 13.49
C LEU A 108 -8.98 -1.22 12.49
N LYS A 109 -9.60 -2.31 12.95
CA LYS A 109 -9.94 -3.45 12.08
C LYS A 109 -10.87 -3.03 10.95
N THR A 110 -11.91 -2.25 11.25
CA THR A 110 -12.88 -1.77 10.25
C THR A 110 -12.21 -0.90 9.19
N ILE A 111 -11.33 0.03 9.60
CA ILE A 111 -10.59 0.88 8.67
C ILE A 111 -9.62 0.05 7.81
N LEU A 112 -8.88 -0.87 8.43
CA LEU A 112 -7.95 -1.75 7.74
C LEU A 112 -8.65 -2.56 6.64
N GLU A 113 -9.73 -3.25 6.99
CA GLU A 113 -10.51 -4.06 6.04
C GLU A 113 -11.10 -3.20 4.92
N ASN A 114 -11.65 -2.03 5.27
CA ASN A 114 -12.19 -1.09 4.31
C ASN A 114 -11.13 -0.58 3.32
N TYR A 115 -9.94 -0.25 3.83
CA TYR A 115 -8.87 0.28 3.02
C TYR A 115 -8.27 -0.81 2.12
N ARG A 116 -7.96 -1.98 2.68
CA ARG A 116 -7.47 -3.15 1.94
C ARG A 116 -8.40 -3.49 0.77
N ASN A 117 -9.71 -3.60 1.03
CA ASN A 117 -10.70 -3.91 0.00
C ASN A 117 -10.81 -2.82 -1.05
N SER A 118 -10.80 -1.54 -0.63
CA SER A 118 -10.92 -0.41 -1.57
C SER A 118 -9.68 -0.29 -2.45
N ARG A 119 -8.48 -0.54 -1.89
CA ARG A 119 -7.20 -0.53 -2.59
C ARG A 119 -7.14 -1.65 -3.63
N GLN A 120 -7.50 -2.88 -3.26
CA GLN A 120 -7.56 -4.01 -4.21
C GLN A 120 -8.51 -3.71 -5.38
N GLN A 121 -9.67 -3.11 -5.12
CA GLN A 121 -10.65 -2.80 -6.17
C GLN A 121 -10.20 -1.68 -7.11
N ARG A 122 -9.54 -0.63 -6.59
CA ARG A 122 -9.25 0.60 -7.35
C ARG A 122 -7.85 0.63 -7.92
N MET A 123 -6.88 0.16 -7.15
CA MET A 123 -5.46 0.16 -7.52
C MET A 123 -5.01 -1.18 -8.10
N LYS A 124 -5.82 -2.24 -7.93
CA LYS A 124 -5.47 -3.63 -8.32
C LYS A 124 -4.22 -4.16 -7.60
N GLU A 125 -3.86 -3.54 -6.49
CA GLU A 125 -2.73 -3.94 -5.65
C GLU A 125 -3.21 -4.88 -4.56
N THR A 126 -2.45 -5.95 -4.37
CA THR A 126 -2.63 -6.89 -3.26
C THR A 126 -1.60 -6.61 -2.17
N GLY A 127 -1.81 -7.17 -0.98
CA GLY A 127 -0.92 -6.98 0.16
C GLY A 127 -1.50 -6.05 1.21
N GLU A 128 -0.83 -6.06 2.36
CA GLU A 128 -1.31 -5.41 3.56
C GLU A 128 -0.92 -3.92 3.56
N PRO A 129 -1.89 -2.98 3.61
CA PRO A 129 -1.59 -1.57 3.67
C PRO A 129 -1.17 -1.15 5.08
N THR A 130 -0.49 -0.01 5.18
CA THR A 130 -0.19 0.62 6.45
C THR A 130 -1.30 1.61 6.83
N ILE A 131 -1.75 1.57 8.08
CA ILE A 131 -2.71 2.53 8.63
C ILE A 131 -2.03 3.34 9.72
N ILE A 132 -2.20 4.66 9.72
CA ILE A 132 -1.65 5.56 10.75
C ILE A 132 -2.74 6.50 11.23
N PHE A 133 -2.98 6.54 12.54
CA PHE A 133 -3.83 7.55 13.17
C PHE A 133 -2.99 8.57 13.91
N LEU A 134 -3.28 9.85 13.68
CA LEU A 134 -2.61 10.98 14.29
C LEU A 134 -3.58 11.80 15.13
N GLU A 135 -3.18 12.20 16.33
CA GLU A 135 -3.85 13.24 17.13
C GLU A 135 -2.91 14.45 17.17
N GLY A 136 -3.20 15.47 16.36
CA GLY A 136 -2.21 16.51 16.06
C GLY A 136 -0.97 15.91 15.39
N GLU A 137 0.22 16.11 15.97
CA GLU A 137 1.48 15.53 15.47
C GLU A 137 1.79 14.13 16.06
N LYS A 138 0.98 13.67 17.03
CA LYS A 138 1.25 12.44 17.76
C LYS A 138 0.62 11.23 17.06
N LYS A 139 1.42 10.19 16.80
CA LYS A 139 0.90 8.88 16.37
C LYS A 139 0.20 8.19 17.54
N VAL A 140 -1.09 7.90 17.37
CA VAL A 140 -1.92 7.26 18.41
C VAL A 140 -2.35 5.84 18.06
N ALA A 141 -2.23 5.44 16.80
CA ALA A 141 -2.31 4.05 16.36
C ALA A 141 -1.52 3.86 15.07
N VAL A 142 -0.91 2.69 14.93
CA VAL A 142 -0.21 2.27 13.71
C VAL A 142 -0.55 0.81 13.47
N HIS A 143 -0.89 0.48 12.23
CA HIS A 143 -0.94 -0.89 11.72
C HIS A 143 0.07 -0.99 10.61
N THR A 144 1.08 -1.85 10.77
CA THR A 144 2.03 -2.18 9.71
C THR A 144 2.13 -3.69 9.58
N VAL A 145 2.56 -4.16 8.41
CA VAL A 145 2.84 -5.58 8.15
C VAL A 145 3.91 -6.15 9.11
N LEU A 146 4.69 -5.28 9.76
CA LEU A 146 5.74 -5.63 10.71
C LEU A 146 5.28 -5.54 12.18
N GLU A 147 4.14 -4.91 12.46
CA GLU A 147 3.63 -4.67 13.81
C GLU A 147 2.23 -5.26 13.95
N ASP A 148 2.15 -6.59 14.04
CA ASP A 148 1.07 -7.18 14.81
C ASP A 148 1.28 -6.77 16.28
N ILE A 149 0.53 -5.73 16.68
CA ILE A 149 0.11 -5.43 18.05
C ILE A 149 1.23 -4.99 19.01
N ILE A 150 1.46 -3.68 19.14
CA ILE A 150 2.11 -3.13 20.34
C ILE A 150 1.10 -3.21 21.51
N HIS A 151 1.52 -3.94 22.56
CA HIS A 151 0.75 -4.36 23.74
C HIS A 151 0.27 -3.23 24.65
#